data_AF-A0A5A7VM17-F1
#
_entry.id   AF-A0A5A7VM17-F1
#
_cell.length_a   1.000
_cell.length_b   1.000
_cell.length_c   1.000
_cell.angle_alpha   90.00
_cell.angle_beta   90.00
_cell.angle_gamma   90.00
#
_symmetry.space_group_name_H-M   'P 1'
#
loop_
_entity.id
_entity.type
_entity.pdbx_description
1 polymer ?
#
loop_
_entity_poly.entity_id
_entity_poly.type
_entity_poly.pdbx_seq_one_letter_code
_entity_poly.pdbx_strand_id
1 'polypeptide(L)'
;MNVTVRSLLVAAAAALLVPAMSAAFAADQPASSPTRGAATAAVAAQAGKIAPYHARFGRTQPVIAIIGENSGTELTDYVIPYGVLQQSSVARVITVATQPGPITMRPALRIQPQATIAEFDADFPEGADYVIVPAVVRRNDPALLAWIVAQGAKGGTIVSICDGALVVANTGLLKGHRATAHWATQALRAKAYPDVDWVKNVRYVADGRIVSSAGISASMPVSIALVEAIAGHDHAAALAHELGVSDWSTAHNSDVFRPRFGVNLMAFVHTTYSNAHLHAMQRIGVPVAAGVDEIALALTADAYSRTGRSHAYALSASAAPVQTRHGLTLLPDRVVGGANPVDRVLPAFDATPSARMLDQALAGIAQRYGRSTAYGVALDFEYPGFRK
;
A
#
# COMPACT_ATOMS: atom_id res chain seq x y z
N MET A 1 32.55 -47.91 -4.99
CA MET A 1 31.86 -48.50 -3.82
C MET A 1 31.89 -47.46 -2.70
N ASN A 2 30.86 -46.62 -2.58
CA ASN A 2 29.66 -46.80 -1.73
C ASN A 2 29.97 -46.49 -0.24
N VAL A 3 29.30 -45.61 0.51
CA VAL A 3 28.04 -44.86 0.37
C VAL A 3 28.12 -43.54 1.18
N THR A 4 27.44 -42.54 0.65
CA THR A 4 27.36 -41.13 1.06
C THR A 4 26.45 -40.87 2.27
N VAL A 5 26.84 -39.82 3.00
CA VAL A 5 26.21 -39.04 4.06
C VAL A 5 24.69 -38.80 3.91
N ARG A 6 23.92 -39.17 4.95
CA ARG A 6 22.65 -38.54 5.38
C ARG A 6 22.98 -37.84 6.70
N SER A 7 22.78 -36.54 6.89
CA SER A 7 21.54 -35.98 7.42
C SER A 7 21.73 -34.46 7.60
N LEU A 8 20.86 -33.64 7.02
CA LEU A 8 20.45 -32.30 7.51
C LEU A 8 19.44 -31.72 6.50
N LEU A 9 18.21 -32.20 6.63
CA LEU A 9 17.00 -31.57 6.11
C LEU A 9 16.37 -30.83 7.28
N VAL A 10 16.13 -29.53 7.12
CA VAL A 10 15.00 -28.71 7.63
C VAL A 10 15.46 -27.25 7.68
N ALA A 11 14.60 -26.36 7.16
CA ALA A 11 14.65 -24.89 7.19
C ALA A 11 15.36 -24.17 6.02
N ALA A 12 14.69 -24.13 4.85
CA ALA A 12 14.68 -22.97 3.95
C ALA A 12 13.60 -23.15 2.87
N ALA A 13 12.35 -22.78 3.18
CA ALA A 13 11.28 -22.70 2.18
C ALA A 13 10.31 -21.56 2.52
N ALA A 14 10.71 -20.33 2.20
CA ALA A 14 9.80 -19.23 1.93
C ALA A 14 10.57 -18.16 1.12
N ALA A 15 9.91 -17.61 0.10
CA ALA A 15 10.40 -16.60 -0.85
C ALA A 15 11.36 -17.12 -1.93
N LEU A 16 10.77 -17.73 -2.98
CA LEU A 16 11.18 -17.55 -4.38
C LEU A 16 10.10 -18.18 -5.27
N LEU A 17 9.14 -17.36 -5.72
CA LEU A 17 8.32 -17.67 -6.89
C LEU A 17 8.63 -16.61 -7.94
N VAL A 18 9.69 -16.88 -8.70
CA VAL A 18 9.89 -16.32 -10.03
C VAL A 18 8.89 -17.02 -10.94
N PRO A 19 7.93 -16.32 -11.58
CA PRO A 19 7.31 -16.91 -12.75
C PRO A 19 8.33 -16.86 -13.88
N ALA A 20 8.69 -18.03 -14.41
CA ALA A 20 9.35 -18.12 -15.70
C ALA A 20 8.47 -17.40 -16.73
N MET A 21 8.94 -16.25 -17.23
CA MET A 21 8.32 -15.56 -18.35
C MET A 21 8.59 -16.34 -19.63
N SER A 22 7.62 -17.15 -20.07
CA SER A 22 7.54 -17.52 -21.48
C SER A 22 7.04 -16.31 -22.25
N ALA A 23 7.93 -15.67 -23.00
CA ALA A 23 7.59 -14.56 -23.89
C ALA A 23 6.79 -15.08 -25.09
N ALA A 24 5.47 -14.90 -25.06
CA ALA A 24 4.66 -14.88 -26.27
C ALA A 24 4.35 -13.41 -26.57
N PHE A 25 5.14 -12.83 -27.48
CA PHE A 25 4.88 -11.50 -28.02
C PHE A 25 3.74 -11.60 -29.03
N ALA A 26 2.56 -11.09 -28.68
CA ALA A 26 1.55 -10.75 -29.67
C ALA A 26 1.86 -9.34 -30.18
N ALA A 27 2.05 -9.21 -31.49
CA ALA A 27 2.15 -7.92 -32.15
C ALA A 27 0.73 -7.32 -32.26
N ASP A 28 0.43 -6.28 -31.47
CA ASP A 28 -0.80 -5.51 -31.63
C ASP A 28 -0.64 -4.54 -32.80
N GLN A 29 -1.60 -4.59 -33.73
CA GLN A 29 -1.77 -3.59 -34.79
C GLN A 29 -2.33 -2.27 -34.23
N PRO A 30 -2.00 -1.12 -34.84
CA PRO A 30 -2.43 0.18 -34.32
C PRO A 30 -3.93 0.39 -34.53
N ALA A 31 -4.71 0.30 -33.45
CA ALA A 31 -6.08 0.80 -33.42
C ALA A 31 -6.09 2.33 -33.39
N SER A 32 -6.87 2.94 -34.29
CA SER A 32 -7.12 4.38 -34.36
C SER A 32 -7.60 4.92 -33.02
N SER A 33 -6.85 5.85 -32.43
CA SER A 33 -7.12 6.40 -31.09
C SER A 33 -8.26 7.43 -31.14
N PRO A 34 -9.29 7.33 -30.27
CA PRO A 34 -10.23 8.42 -30.06
C PRO A 34 -9.51 9.61 -29.41
N THR A 35 -10.03 10.82 -29.65
CA THR A 35 -9.55 12.08 -29.06
C THR A 35 -9.37 11.98 -27.53
N ARG A 36 -8.17 12.34 -27.02
CA ARG A 36 -7.75 12.23 -25.60
C ARG A 36 -8.79 12.70 -24.57
N GLY A 37 -9.62 13.69 -24.90
CA GLY A 37 -10.66 14.23 -24.00
C GLY A 37 -11.88 13.32 -23.81
N ALA A 38 -12.25 12.51 -24.82
CA ALA A 38 -13.41 11.60 -24.73
C ALA A 38 -13.04 10.30 -23.98
N ALA A 39 -11.83 9.80 -24.19
CA ALA A 39 -11.32 8.60 -23.50
C ALA A 39 -11.14 8.82 -21.99
N THR A 40 -10.72 10.03 -21.58
CA THR A 40 -10.57 10.39 -20.15
C THR A 40 -11.91 10.52 -19.44
N ALA A 41 -12.93 11.10 -20.09
CA ALA A 41 -14.28 11.20 -19.53
C ALA A 41 -14.98 9.83 -19.38
N ALA A 42 -14.81 8.92 -20.35
CA ALA A 42 -15.38 7.56 -20.29
C ALA A 42 -14.75 6.70 -19.18
N VAL A 43 -13.43 6.79 -18.99
CA VAL A 43 -12.71 6.10 -17.91
C VAL A 43 -13.10 6.66 -16.53
N ALA A 44 -13.28 7.98 -16.42
CA ALA A 44 -13.78 8.61 -15.20
C ALA A 44 -15.22 8.16 -14.85
N ALA A 45 -16.09 7.99 -15.84
CA ALA A 45 -17.44 7.44 -15.63
C ALA A 45 -17.42 5.97 -15.16
N GLN A 46 -16.47 5.17 -15.64
CA GLN A 46 -16.27 3.79 -15.20
C GLN A 46 -15.72 3.66 -13.77
N ALA A 47 -15.02 4.67 -13.26
CA ALA A 47 -14.48 4.65 -11.90
C ALA A 47 -15.55 4.87 -10.82
N GLY A 48 -16.65 5.57 -11.13
CA GLY A 48 -17.67 5.89 -10.13
C GLY A 48 -17.21 6.87 -9.04
N LYS A 49 -18.01 7.04 -8.00
CA LYS A 49 -17.70 7.83 -6.80
C LYS A 49 -18.06 7.01 -5.56
N ILE A 50 -17.28 7.15 -4.49
CA ILE A 50 -17.62 6.55 -3.20
C ILE A 50 -18.93 7.19 -2.73
N ALA A 51 -19.92 6.37 -2.40
CA ALA A 51 -21.24 6.85 -2.01
C ALA A 51 -21.14 7.67 -0.72
N PRO A 52 -21.92 8.76 -0.58
CA PRO A 52 -21.98 9.53 0.66
C PRO A 52 -22.25 8.63 1.87
N TYR A 53 -21.60 8.94 2.99
CA TYR A 53 -21.83 8.21 4.22
C TYR A 53 -23.26 8.42 4.72
N HIS A 54 -23.90 7.31 5.10
CA HIS A 54 -25.17 7.32 5.79
C HIS A 54 -24.99 6.70 7.16
N ALA A 55 -25.32 7.46 8.20
CA ALA A 55 -25.24 7.01 9.57
C ALA A 55 -26.04 5.72 9.78
N ARG A 56 -25.42 4.76 10.47
CA ARG A 56 -26.05 3.48 10.83
C ARG A 56 -25.66 3.09 12.25
N PHE A 57 -26.45 2.18 12.82
CA PHE A 57 -26.26 1.66 14.19
C PHE A 57 -26.24 2.74 15.29
N GLY A 58 -26.89 3.89 15.05
CA GLY A 58 -26.92 5.00 16.00
C GLY A 58 -25.58 5.69 16.24
N ARG A 59 -24.58 5.47 15.36
CA ARG A 59 -23.25 6.05 15.50
C ARG A 59 -23.24 7.51 15.07
N THR A 60 -22.50 8.35 15.80
CA THR A 60 -22.26 9.77 15.47
C THR A 60 -21.17 9.95 14.41
N GLN A 61 -20.30 8.94 14.24
CA GLN A 61 -19.24 8.89 13.24
C GLN A 61 -19.06 7.44 12.75
N PRO A 62 -18.64 7.21 11.49
CA PRO A 62 -18.34 5.87 11.00
C PRO A 62 -17.20 5.23 11.79
N VAL A 63 -17.27 3.91 11.94
CA VAL A 63 -16.17 3.07 12.41
C VAL A 63 -15.46 2.48 11.19
N ILE A 64 -14.16 2.72 11.10
CA ILE A 64 -13.31 2.22 10.01
C ILE A 64 -12.31 1.22 10.61
N ALA A 65 -12.29 0.01 10.08
CA ALA A 65 -11.28 -0.98 10.43
C ALA A 65 -10.23 -1.09 9.33
N ILE A 66 -8.95 -1.00 9.68
CA ILE A 66 -7.83 -1.25 8.76
C ILE A 66 -7.20 -2.58 9.14
N ILE A 67 -7.45 -3.62 8.34
CA ILE A 67 -7.08 -5.00 8.70
C ILE A 67 -5.72 -5.39 8.11
N GLY A 68 -4.79 -5.79 8.97
CA GLY A 68 -3.47 -6.31 8.59
C GLY A 68 -3.34 -7.80 8.91
N GLU A 69 -2.59 -8.51 8.08
CA GLU A 69 -2.16 -9.88 8.33
C GLU A 69 -0.77 -9.86 8.97
N ASN A 70 -0.63 -10.50 10.15
CA ASN A 70 0.53 -10.32 11.03
C ASN A 70 1.88 -10.67 10.37
N SER A 71 1.91 -11.63 9.44
CA SER A 71 3.16 -12.08 8.82
C SER A 71 3.70 -11.13 7.75
N GLY A 72 2.85 -10.27 7.19
CA GLY A 72 3.27 -9.35 6.15
C GLY A 72 2.11 -8.54 5.59
N THR A 73 2.10 -7.23 5.87
CA THR A 73 1.14 -6.27 5.30
C THR A 73 1.90 -5.14 4.61
N GLU A 74 1.45 -4.66 3.46
CA GLU A 74 2.08 -3.55 2.73
C GLU A 74 1.97 -2.26 3.55
N LEU A 75 3.12 -1.63 3.80
CA LEU A 75 3.30 -0.56 4.79
C LEU A 75 2.47 0.66 4.42
N THR A 76 2.60 1.11 3.19
CA THR A 76 1.96 2.32 2.69
C THR A 76 0.45 2.13 2.52
N ASP A 77 0.00 0.96 2.09
CA ASP A 77 -1.42 0.59 2.02
C ASP A 77 -2.10 0.57 3.41
N TYR A 78 -1.34 0.30 4.48
CA TYR A 78 -1.85 0.26 5.85
C TYR A 78 -1.79 1.62 6.55
N VAL A 79 -0.63 2.27 6.48
CA VAL A 79 -0.32 3.46 7.28
C VAL A 79 -0.87 4.74 6.66
N ILE A 80 -0.88 4.86 5.33
CA ILE A 80 -1.37 6.08 4.68
C ILE A 80 -2.87 6.29 4.95
N PRO A 81 -3.75 5.29 4.77
CA PRO A 81 -5.16 5.47 5.10
C PRO A 81 -5.38 5.77 6.58
N TYR A 82 -4.62 5.12 7.47
CA TYR A 82 -4.68 5.42 8.91
C TYR A 82 -4.40 6.90 9.18
N GLY A 83 -3.26 7.41 8.70
CA GLY A 83 -2.84 8.79 8.95
C GLY A 83 -3.81 9.80 8.33
N VAL A 84 -4.27 9.58 7.09
CA VAL A 84 -5.23 10.47 6.41
C VAL A 84 -6.55 10.52 7.18
N LEU A 85 -7.11 9.37 7.55
CA LEU A 85 -8.41 9.30 8.22
C LEU A 85 -8.34 9.82 9.65
N GLN A 86 -7.26 9.55 10.39
CA GLN A 86 -7.07 10.10 11.73
C GLN A 86 -6.89 11.61 11.71
N GLN A 87 -6.07 12.15 10.80
CA GLN A 87 -5.89 13.60 10.66
C GLN A 87 -7.21 14.30 10.31
N SER A 88 -8.05 13.65 9.50
CA SER A 88 -9.35 14.21 9.10
C SER A 88 -10.38 14.30 10.24
N SER A 89 -10.22 13.51 11.31
CA SER A 89 -11.18 13.42 12.43
C SER A 89 -12.63 13.08 12.02
N VAL A 90 -12.85 12.46 10.86
CA VAL A 90 -14.21 12.16 10.36
C VAL A 90 -14.74 10.79 10.78
N ALA A 91 -13.91 9.96 11.41
CA ALA A 91 -14.22 8.58 11.71
C ALA A 91 -13.47 8.07 12.95
N ARG A 92 -14.01 7.05 13.58
CA ARG A 92 -13.26 6.22 14.53
C ARG A 92 -12.47 5.18 13.76
N VAL A 93 -11.16 5.38 13.63
CA VAL A 93 -10.26 4.49 12.90
C VAL A 93 -9.60 3.49 13.87
N ILE A 94 -9.70 2.20 13.57
CA ILE A 94 -9.11 1.12 14.36
C ILE A 94 -8.19 0.28 13.48
N THR A 95 -6.94 0.15 13.91
CA THR A 95 -5.96 -0.77 13.32
C THR A 95 -6.19 -2.17 13.86
N VAL A 96 -6.54 -3.10 12.98
CA VAL A 96 -6.91 -4.47 13.31
C VAL A 96 -5.86 -5.44 12.77
N ALA A 97 -5.57 -6.50 13.53
CA ALA A 97 -4.78 -7.62 13.05
C ALA A 97 -5.55 -8.94 13.08
N THR A 98 -5.17 -9.86 12.20
CA THR A 98 -5.73 -11.21 12.17
C THR A 98 -5.51 -12.00 13.46
N GLN A 99 -4.41 -11.74 14.18
CA GLN A 99 -3.98 -12.45 15.38
C GLN A 99 -3.31 -11.50 16.39
N PRO A 100 -3.19 -11.88 17.68
CA PRO A 100 -2.46 -11.10 18.67
C PRO A 100 -1.00 -10.84 18.29
N GLY A 101 -0.47 -9.71 18.77
CA GLY A 101 0.92 -9.31 18.54
C GLY A 101 1.09 -8.37 17.34
N PRO A 102 2.35 -8.01 17.02
CA PRO A 102 2.62 -7.00 16.01
C PRO A 102 2.41 -7.54 14.59
N ILE A 103 2.15 -6.61 13.68
CA ILE A 103 2.17 -6.85 12.25
C ILE A 103 3.58 -6.52 11.73
N THR A 104 4.18 -7.47 11.02
CA THR A 104 5.37 -7.21 10.22
C THR A 104 4.95 -6.48 8.95
N MET A 105 5.47 -5.28 8.74
CA MET A 105 5.16 -4.53 7.54
C MET A 105 6.17 -4.84 6.44
N ARG A 106 5.73 -4.69 5.20
CA ARG A 106 6.55 -4.82 4.00
C ARG A 106 6.59 -3.46 3.31
N PRO A 107 7.75 -3.00 2.81
CA PRO A 107 9.06 -3.66 2.92
C PRO A 107 9.79 -3.39 4.24
N ALA A 108 9.27 -2.53 5.12
CA ALA A 108 9.96 -2.09 6.34
C ALA A 108 8.97 -1.85 7.48
N LEU A 109 9.51 -1.76 8.70
CA LEU A 109 8.83 -1.41 9.96
C LEU A 109 7.98 -2.53 10.58
N ARG A 110 7.62 -2.33 11.85
CA ARG A 110 6.71 -3.19 12.61
C ARG A 110 5.74 -2.31 13.38
N ILE A 111 4.46 -2.66 13.32
CA ILE A 111 3.38 -1.90 13.95
C ILE A 111 2.64 -2.79 14.94
N GLN A 112 2.32 -2.27 16.11
CA GLN A 112 1.41 -2.89 17.04
C GLN A 112 -0.02 -2.43 16.71
N PRO A 113 -0.91 -3.30 16.21
CA PRO A 113 -2.32 -2.97 15.98
C PRO A 113 -3.03 -2.65 17.30
N GLN A 114 -4.11 -1.87 17.22
CA GLN A 114 -4.96 -1.51 18.36
C GLN A 114 -5.88 -2.66 18.81
N ALA A 115 -6.25 -3.55 17.90
CA ALA A 115 -7.12 -4.69 18.19
C ALA A 115 -6.81 -5.90 17.30
N THR A 116 -7.20 -7.07 17.74
CA THR A 116 -7.39 -8.26 16.90
C THR A 116 -8.78 -8.27 16.28
N ILE A 117 -9.01 -9.13 15.28
CA ILE A 117 -10.36 -9.33 14.70
C ILE A 117 -11.40 -9.71 15.76
N ALA A 118 -11.02 -10.50 16.77
CA ALA A 118 -11.91 -10.94 17.84
C ALA A 118 -12.27 -9.79 18.79
N GLU A 119 -11.29 -8.98 19.18
CA GLU A 119 -11.51 -7.79 20.02
C GLU A 119 -12.34 -6.75 19.27
N PHE A 120 -12.07 -6.53 17.98
CA PHE A 120 -12.87 -5.63 17.15
C PHE A 120 -14.34 -6.05 17.09
N ASP A 121 -14.62 -7.33 16.83
CA ASP A 121 -16.00 -7.83 16.77
C ASP A 121 -16.71 -7.81 18.13
N ALA A 122 -15.97 -7.89 19.24
CA ALA A 122 -16.53 -7.72 20.58
C ALA A 122 -16.94 -6.27 20.85
N ASP A 123 -16.12 -5.30 20.44
CA ASP A 123 -16.39 -3.87 20.60
C ASP A 123 -17.43 -3.33 19.60
N PHE A 124 -17.50 -3.94 18.41
CA PHE A 124 -18.36 -3.53 17.30
C PHE A 124 -19.15 -4.72 16.72
N PRO A 125 -20.12 -5.28 17.46
CA PRO A 125 -20.84 -6.48 17.03
C PRO A 125 -21.60 -6.29 15.70
N GLU A 126 -22.09 -5.08 15.42
CA GLU A 126 -22.75 -4.70 14.15
C GLU A 126 -21.76 -4.50 12.98
N GLY A 127 -20.46 -4.55 13.24
CA GLY A 127 -19.39 -4.47 12.24
C GLY A 127 -18.94 -3.04 11.90
N ALA A 128 -17.89 -2.95 11.09
CA ALA A 128 -17.31 -1.69 10.62
C ALA A 128 -18.15 -1.07 9.49
N ASP A 129 -18.29 0.25 9.47
CA ASP A 129 -18.87 0.99 8.34
C ASP A 129 -18.00 0.85 7.07
N TYR A 130 -16.68 0.89 7.25
CA TYR A 130 -15.70 0.65 6.20
C TYR A 130 -14.63 -0.34 6.68
N VAL A 131 -14.21 -1.24 5.81
CA VAL A 131 -13.07 -2.15 6.02
C VAL A 131 -12.03 -1.86 4.97
N ILE A 132 -10.87 -1.36 5.39
CA ILE A 132 -9.72 -1.12 4.51
C ILE A 132 -8.86 -2.37 4.49
N VAL A 133 -8.62 -2.90 3.28
CA VAL A 133 -7.89 -4.14 3.02
C VAL A 133 -6.62 -3.82 2.20
N PRO A 134 -5.45 -3.73 2.86
CA PRO A 134 -4.15 -3.59 2.22
C PRO A 134 -3.72 -4.83 1.43
N ALA A 135 -2.67 -4.72 0.63
CA ALA A 135 -1.96 -5.89 0.15
C ALA A 135 -1.27 -6.64 1.33
N VAL A 136 -1.33 -7.97 1.30
CA VAL A 136 -0.73 -8.84 2.34
C VAL A 136 0.04 -10.00 1.71
N VAL A 137 1.00 -10.56 2.46
CA VAL A 137 1.79 -11.72 2.02
C VAL A 137 0.92 -12.97 1.93
N ARG A 138 0.14 -13.26 2.98
CA ARG A 138 -0.77 -14.42 3.02
C ARG A 138 -2.18 -14.04 2.59
N ARG A 139 -2.36 -13.69 1.31
CA ARG A 139 -3.67 -13.28 0.76
C ARG A 139 -4.78 -14.35 0.79
N ASN A 140 -4.44 -15.59 1.16
CA ASN A 140 -5.37 -16.71 1.33
C ASN A 140 -5.56 -17.08 2.81
N ASP A 141 -5.15 -16.23 3.76
CA ASP A 141 -5.33 -16.50 5.19
C ASP A 141 -6.83 -16.70 5.51
N PRO A 142 -7.25 -17.88 6.00
CA PRO A 142 -8.67 -18.16 6.20
C PRO A 142 -9.37 -17.25 7.21
N ALA A 143 -8.66 -16.82 8.27
CA ALA A 143 -9.22 -15.93 9.28
C ALA A 143 -9.44 -14.53 8.70
N LEU A 144 -8.49 -14.04 7.90
CA LEU A 144 -8.64 -12.77 7.18
C LEU A 144 -9.83 -12.80 6.22
N LEU A 145 -9.90 -13.83 5.36
CA LEU A 145 -10.96 -13.95 4.35
C LEU A 145 -12.34 -14.06 5.01
N ALA A 146 -12.48 -14.93 6.01
CA ALA A 146 -13.74 -15.11 6.73
C ALA A 146 -14.21 -13.82 7.41
N TRP A 147 -13.28 -13.08 8.03
CA TRP A 147 -13.61 -11.83 8.71
C TRP A 147 -14.05 -10.75 7.71
N ILE A 148 -13.38 -10.60 6.57
CA ILE A 148 -13.81 -9.66 5.50
C ILE A 148 -15.21 -10.01 4.99
N VAL A 149 -15.50 -11.29 4.74
CA VAL A 149 -16.85 -11.76 4.35
C VAL A 149 -17.88 -11.38 5.40
N ALA A 150 -17.59 -11.61 6.68
CA ALA A 150 -18.49 -11.28 7.78
C ALA A 150 -18.79 -9.78 7.85
N GLN A 151 -17.78 -8.91 7.72
CA GLN A 151 -18.00 -7.46 7.70
C GLN A 151 -18.80 -6.99 6.48
N GLY A 152 -18.57 -7.60 5.31
CA GLY A 152 -19.36 -7.35 4.11
C GLY A 152 -20.83 -7.76 4.28
N ALA A 153 -21.10 -8.92 4.91
CA ALA A 153 -22.45 -9.39 5.24
C ALA A 153 -23.16 -8.47 6.24
N LYS A 154 -22.43 -7.85 7.17
CA LYS A 154 -22.91 -6.78 8.06
C LYS A 154 -23.11 -5.43 7.34
N GLY A 155 -22.89 -5.39 6.03
CA GLY A 155 -23.12 -4.24 5.16
C GLY A 155 -22.00 -3.20 5.15
N GLY A 156 -20.82 -3.53 5.67
CA GLY A 156 -19.63 -2.67 5.57
C GLY A 156 -19.20 -2.48 4.12
N THR A 157 -18.66 -1.29 3.81
CA THR A 157 -18.02 -1.02 2.53
C THR A 157 -16.59 -1.54 2.56
N ILE A 158 -16.23 -2.41 1.61
CA ILE A 158 -14.90 -3.00 1.53
C ILE A 158 -14.04 -2.14 0.61
N VAL A 159 -12.95 -1.59 1.15
CA VAL A 159 -12.03 -0.68 0.47
C VAL A 159 -10.67 -1.37 0.33
N SER A 160 -10.41 -1.96 -0.83
CA SER A 160 -9.12 -2.59 -1.11
C SER A 160 -8.09 -1.61 -1.67
N ILE A 161 -6.84 -1.76 -1.26
CA ILE A 161 -5.73 -0.91 -1.72
C ILE A 161 -4.66 -1.79 -2.37
N CYS A 162 -4.12 -1.34 -3.51
CA CYS A 162 -3.10 -2.06 -4.27
C CYS A 162 -3.56 -3.50 -4.57
N ASP A 163 -2.75 -4.50 -4.25
CA ASP A 163 -3.09 -5.93 -4.38
C ASP A 163 -3.91 -6.48 -3.20
N GLY A 164 -4.35 -5.63 -2.27
CA GLY A 164 -5.44 -5.96 -1.34
C GLY A 164 -6.72 -6.35 -2.09
N ALA A 165 -6.88 -5.90 -3.33
CA ALA A 165 -7.96 -6.34 -4.21
C ALA A 165 -7.92 -7.85 -4.47
N LEU A 166 -6.73 -8.49 -4.45
CA LEU A 166 -6.62 -9.94 -4.61
C LEU A 166 -7.08 -10.69 -3.36
N VAL A 167 -6.92 -10.09 -2.18
CA VAL A 167 -7.49 -10.62 -0.92
C VAL A 167 -9.02 -10.61 -1.01
N VAL A 168 -9.60 -9.47 -1.42
CA VAL A 168 -11.06 -9.34 -1.58
C VAL A 168 -11.58 -10.19 -2.74
N ALA A 169 -10.80 -10.41 -3.80
CA ALA A 169 -11.16 -11.33 -4.87
C ALA A 169 -11.27 -12.78 -4.35
N ASN A 170 -10.36 -13.18 -3.45
CA ASN A 170 -10.38 -14.52 -2.83
C ASN A 170 -11.58 -14.76 -1.90
N THR A 171 -12.25 -13.72 -1.41
CA THR A 171 -13.50 -13.87 -0.65
C THR A 171 -14.72 -14.08 -1.55
N GLY A 172 -14.57 -13.85 -2.86
CA GLY A 172 -15.68 -13.84 -3.82
C GLY A 172 -16.48 -12.53 -3.86
N LEU A 173 -16.19 -11.55 -2.97
CA LEU A 173 -16.95 -10.30 -2.89
C LEU A 173 -16.79 -9.39 -4.11
N LEU A 174 -15.74 -9.57 -4.92
CA LEU A 174 -15.56 -8.82 -6.18
C LEU A 174 -16.33 -9.42 -7.37
N LYS A 175 -16.95 -10.60 -7.22
CA LYS A 175 -17.63 -11.28 -8.34
C LYS A 175 -18.77 -10.41 -8.87
N GLY A 176 -18.74 -10.09 -10.17
CA GLY A 176 -19.71 -9.25 -10.84
C GLY A 176 -19.54 -7.75 -10.59
N HIS A 177 -18.50 -7.34 -9.86
CA HIS A 177 -18.20 -5.95 -9.58
C HIS A 177 -17.09 -5.41 -10.48
N ARG A 178 -17.09 -4.09 -10.66
CA ARG A 178 -15.94 -3.36 -11.19
C ARG A 178 -14.89 -3.20 -10.12
N ALA A 179 -13.62 -3.40 -10.47
CA ALA A 179 -12.50 -3.19 -9.58
C ALA A 179 -11.23 -2.76 -10.32
N THR A 180 -10.28 -2.19 -9.60
CA THR A 180 -8.90 -1.93 -10.05
C THR A 180 -7.91 -2.51 -9.03
N ALA A 181 -6.65 -2.63 -9.43
CA ALA A 181 -5.54 -3.10 -8.58
C ALA A 181 -4.20 -2.69 -9.22
N HIS A 182 -3.10 -2.86 -8.49
CA HIS A 182 -1.75 -2.48 -8.94
C HIS A 182 -1.36 -3.12 -10.27
N TRP A 183 -0.75 -2.38 -11.20
CA TRP A 183 -0.51 -2.86 -12.58
C TRP A 183 0.29 -4.17 -12.67
N ALA A 184 1.16 -4.45 -11.69
CA ALA A 184 2.02 -5.62 -11.70
C ALA A 184 1.23 -6.94 -11.72
N THR A 185 0.02 -6.96 -11.17
CA THR A 185 -0.82 -8.17 -11.11
C THR A 185 -1.88 -8.23 -12.20
N GLN A 186 -1.86 -7.32 -13.18
CA GLN A 186 -2.92 -7.19 -14.19
C GLN A 186 -3.17 -8.49 -14.96
N ALA A 187 -2.12 -9.15 -15.45
CA ALA A 187 -2.25 -10.42 -16.18
C ALA A 187 -2.74 -11.55 -15.26
N LEU A 188 -2.25 -11.59 -14.02
CA LEU A 188 -2.63 -12.60 -13.03
C LEU A 188 -4.11 -12.48 -12.68
N ARG A 189 -4.60 -11.27 -12.34
CA ARG A 189 -5.97 -11.09 -11.88
C ARG A 189 -7.01 -11.28 -12.97
N ALA A 190 -6.69 -10.89 -14.21
CA ALA A 190 -7.57 -11.14 -15.36
C ALA A 190 -7.76 -12.65 -15.61
N LYS A 191 -6.72 -13.46 -15.37
CA LYS A 191 -6.80 -14.93 -15.49
C LYS A 191 -7.47 -15.58 -14.29
N ALA A 192 -7.12 -15.16 -13.07
CA ALA A 192 -7.55 -15.82 -11.84
C ALA A 192 -8.97 -15.44 -11.41
N TYR A 193 -9.43 -14.24 -11.77
CA TYR A 193 -10.74 -13.70 -11.38
C TYR A 193 -11.45 -13.12 -12.62
N PRO A 194 -11.86 -13.98 -13.58
CA PRO A 194 -12.48 -13.54 -14.83
C PRO A 194 -13.88 -12.95 -14.63
N ASP A 195 -14.52 -13.23 -13.49
CA ASP A 195 -15.85 -12.69 -13.14
C ASP A 195 -15.78 -11.26 -12.57
N VAL A 196 -14.61 -10.64 -12.52
CA VAL A 196 -14.41 -9.27 -12.04
C VAL A 196 -14.14 -8.36 -13.25
N ASP A 197 -14.85 -7.24 -13.34
CA ASP A 197 -14.61 -6.23 -14.39
C ASP A 197 -13.43 -5.34 -14.00
N TRP A 198 -12.22 -5.73 -14.43
CA TRP A 198 -10.98 -5.03 -14.09
C TRP A 198 -10.79 -3.75 -14.91
N VAL A 199 -11.15 -2.62 -14.32
CA VAL A 199 -10.91 -1.27 -14.86
C VAL A 199 -9.42 -0.94 -14.76
N LYS A 200 -8.84 -0.42 -15.85
CA LYS A 200 -7.42 -0.05 -15.94
C LYS A 200 -7.27 1.46 -15.94
N ASN A 201 -6.07 1.94 -15.62
CA ASN A 201 -5.70 3.35 -15.73
C ASN A 201 -6.64 4.28 -14.94
N VAL A 202 -6.97 3.86 -13.71
CA VAL A 202 -7.72 4.64 -12.72
C VAL A 202 -7.06 4.48 -11.36
N ARG A 203 -7.07 5.55 -10.54
CA ARG A 203 -6.53 5.48 -9.17
C ARG A 203 -7.39 4.59 -8.30
N TYR A 204 -8.70 4.71 -8.43
CA TYR A 204 -9.65 3.90 -7.69
C TYR A 204 -10.96 3.74 -8.46
N VAL A 205 -11.71 2.69 -8.10
CA VAL A 205 -13.05 2.37 -8.58
C VAL A 205 -13.95 2.22 -7.36
N ALA A 206 -15.13 2.83 -7.42
CA ALA A 206 -16.22 2.65 -6.47
C ALA A 206 -17.43 2.04 -7.19
N ASP A 207 -17.81 0.84 -6.77
CA ASP A 207 -18.92 0.06 -7.30
C ASP A 207 -19.83 -0.42 -6.16
N GLY A 208 -20.74 0.46 -5.73
CA GLY A 208 -21.60 0.22 -4.57
C GLY A 208 -20.78 0.17 -3.28
N ARG A 209 -20.81 -0.99 -2.59
CA ARG A 209 -20.06 -1.24 -1.34
C ARG A 209 -18.66 -1.81 -1.57
N ILE A 210 -18.23 -1.92 -2.82
CA ILE A 210 -16.89 -2.35 -3.19
C ILE A 210 -16.12 -1.14 -3.70
N VAL A 211 -15.03 -0.80 -3.02
CA VAL A 211 -14.05 0.19 -3.45
C VAL A 211 -12.70 -0.50 -3.61
N SER A 212 -11.98 -0.16 -4.67
CA SER A 212 -10.65 -0.70 -4.93
C SER A 212 -9.75 0.39 -5.49
N SER A 213 -8.45 0.33 -5.21
CA SER A 213 -7.47 1.28 -5.72
C SER A 213 -6.25 0.60 -6.33
N ALA A 214 -5.56 1.32 -7.22
CA ALA A 214 -4.25 0.94 -7.71
C ALA A 214 -3.21 0.97 -6.58
N GLY A 215 -1.93 0.77 -6.89
CA GLY A 215 -0.87 0.97 -5.91
C GLY A 215 0.05 2.13 -6.33
N ILE A 216 1.15 2.35 -5.63
CA ILE A 216 1.10 2.57 -4.17
C ILE A 216 0.57 3.98 -3.90
N SER A 217 0.94 4.93 -4.77
CA SER A 217 0.55 6.33 -4.69
C SER A 217 -0.95 6.59 -4.68
N ALA A 218 -1.78 5.64 -5.15
CA ALA A 218 -3.24 5.73 -5.12
C ALA A 218 -3.86 5.59 -3.71
N SER A 219 -3.13 5.07 -2.72
CA SER A 219 -3.57 4.92 -1.32
C SER A 219 -4.02 6.26 -0.69
N MET A 220 -3.30 7.35 -0.96
CA MET A 220 -3.62 8.66 -0.41
C MET A 220 -4.86 9.30 -1.10
N PRO A 221 -4.95 9.36 -2.44
CA PRO A 221 -6.16 9.80 -3.14
C PRO A 221 -7.44 9.05 -2.72
N VAL A 222 -7.43 7.71 -2.63
CA VAL A 222 -8.63 6.96 -2.25
C VAL A 222 -9.04 7.22 -0.79
N SER A 223 -8.07 7.46 0.09
CA SER A 223 -8.33 7.83 1.49
C SER A 223 -8.94 9.23 1.59
N ILE A 224 -8.47 10.20 0.79
CA ILE A 224 -9.07 11.55 0.73
C ILE A 224 -10.47 11.48 0.09
N ALA A 225 -10.67 10.67 -0.94
CA ALA A 225 -11.99 10.45 -1.53
C ALA A 225 -12.97 9.81 -0.53
N LEU A 226 -12.48 8.96 0.38
CA LEU A 226 -13.28 8.42 1.48
C LEU A 226 -13.65 9.52 2.49
N VAL A 227 -12.72 10.42 2.82
CA VAL A 227 -13.02 11.62 3.64
C VAL A 227 -14.08 12.49 2.96
N GLU A 228 -13.97 12.72 1.66
CA GLU A 228 -14.98 13.48 0.89
C GLU A 228 -16.36 12.82 0.96
N ALA A 229 -16.42 11.48 0.86
CA ALA A 229 -17.68 10.75 0.98
C ALA A 229 -18.29 10.86 2.39
N ILE A 230 -17.48 10.99 3.44
CA ILE A 230 -17.95 11.04 4.83
C ILE A 230 -18.33 12.47 5.25
N ALA A 231 -17.49 13.45 4.96
CA ALA A 231 -17.57 14.81 5.50
C ALA A 231 -17.76 15.90 4.43
N GLY A 232 -17.85 15.54 3.15
CA GLY A 232 -18.04 16.46 2.05
C GLY A 232 -16.73 17.03 1.48
N HIS A 233 -16.86 17.69 0.33
CA HIS A 233 -15.74 18.16 -0.48
C HIS A 233 -14.85 19.19 0.22
N ASP A 234 -15.45 20.18 0.90
CA ASP A 234 -14.68 21.27 1.53
C ASP A 234 -13.74 20.75 2.63
N HIS A 235 -14.21 19.78 3.43
CA HIS A 235 -13.39 19.14 4.47
C HIS A 235 -12.24 18.33 3.84
N ALA A 236 -12.54 17.58 2.78
CA ALA A 236 -11.52 16.83 2.06
C ALA A 236 -10.48 17.73 1.38
N ALA A 237 -10.91 18.87 0.82
CA ALA A 237 -10.03 19.85 0.19
C ALA A 237 -9.09 20.52 1.20
N ALA A 238 -9.60 20.88 2.38
CA ALA A 238 -8.78 21.41 3.47
C ALA A 238 -7.71 20.41 3.92
N LEU A 239 -8.12 19.15 4.15
CA LEU A 239 -7.18 18.07 4.48
C LEU A 239 -6.15 17.82 3.38
N ALA A 240 -6.57 17.78 2.11
CA ALA A 240 -5.68 17.58 0.98
C ALA A 240 -4.61 18.69 0.91
N HIS A 241 -5.01 19.94 1.14
CA HIS A 241 -4.09 21.08 1.22
C HIS A 241 -3.05 20.90 2.34
N GLU A 242 -3.47 20.53 3.56
CA GLU A 242 -2.56 20.26 4.68
C GLU A 242 -1.57 19.12 4.39
N LEU A 243 -2.04 18.05 3.74
CA LEU A 243 -1.21 16.92 3.34
C LEU A 243 -0.27 17.24 2.16
N GLY A 244 -0.51 18.34 1.44
CA GLY A 244 0.24 18.73 0.25
C GLY A 244 -0.21 18.01 -1.04
N VAL A 245 -1.44 17.49 -1.05
CA VAL A 245 -2.08 16.80 -2.19
C VAL A 245 -2.90 17.81 -3.00
N SER A 246 -2.66 17.87 -4.31
CA SER A 246 -3.37 18.79 -5.21
C SER A 246 -4.51 18.15 -6.01
N ASP A 247 -4.54 16.83 -6.07
CA ASP A 247 -5.51 16.07 -6.87
C ASP A 247 -5.73 14.69 -6.25
N TRP A 248 -6.98 14.37 -5.93
CA TRP A 248 -7.43 13.05 -5.47
C TRP A 248 -8.49 12.43 -6.40
N SER A 249 -8.59 12.92 -7.63
CA SER A 249 -9.49 12.34 -8.63
C SER A 249 -9.12 10.89 -9.00
N THR A 250 -10.02 10.22 -9.69
CA THR A 250 -9.83 8.87 -10.22
C THR A 250 -8.83 8.82 -11.38
N ALA A 251 -8.44 9.97 -11.95
CA ALA A 251 -7.58 10.05 -13.13
C ALA A 251 -6.19 9.48 -12.83
N HIS A 252 -5.78 8.48 -13.62
CA HIS A 252 -4.47 7.84 -13.53
C HIS A 252 -4.07 7.26 -14.87
N ASN A 253 -2.81 6.86 -15.01
CA ASN A 253 -2.40 6.04 -16.15
C ASN A 253 -1.32 5.07 -15.71
N SER A 254 -1.74 3.89 -15.24
CA SER A 254 -0.83 2.86 -14.76
C SER A 254 0.09 2.33 -15.87
N ASP A 255 -0.32 2.38 -17.14
CA ASP A 255 0.50 1.92 -18.26
C ASP A 255 1.81 2.72 -18.39
N VAL A 256 1.90 3.95 -17.86
CA VAL A 256 3.16 4.72 -17.88
C VAL A 256 4.25 4.13 -16.98
N PHE A 257 3.87 3.37 -15.96
CA PHE A 257 4.77 2.80 -14.97
C PHE A 257 5.22 1.37 -15.30
N ARG A 258 4.51 0.71 -16.22
CA ARG A 258 4.84 -0.65 -16.66
C ARG A 258 6.21 -0.71 -17.36
N PRO A 259 7.03 -1.76 -17.10
CA PRO A 259 8.31 -1.94 -17.76
C PRO A 259 8.17 -2.03 -19.29
N ARG A 260 8.86 -1.15 -20.00
CA ARG A 260 8.88 -1.05 -21.47
C ARG A 260 10.30 -0.84 -21.99
N PHE A 261 10.67 -1.66 -22.98
CA PHE A 261 11.96 -1.57 -23.65
C PHE A 261 12.17 -0.17 -24.22
N GLY A 262 13.39 0.37 -24.11
CA GLY A 262 13.74 1.73 -24.56
C GLY A 262 13.18 2.87 -23.69
N VAL A 263 12.26 2.61 -22.76
CA VAL A 263 11.64 3.64 -21.91
C VAL A 263 12.20 3.57 -20.48
N ASN A 264 11.73 2.59 -19.72
CA ASN A 264 11.93 2.48 -18.27
C ASN A 264 12.34 1.07 -17.82
N LEU A 265 12.45 0.10 -18.74
CA LEU A 265 12.82 -1.28 -18.43
C LEU A 265 14.13 -1.37 -17.65
N MET A 266 15.15 -0.58 -18.01
CA MET A 266 16.45 -0.63 -17.30
C MET A 266 16.34 -0.12 -15.86
N ALA A 267 15.53 0.90 -15.59
CA ALA A 267 15.31 1.38 -14.23
C ALA A 267 14.61 0.32 -13.37
N PHE A 268 13.65 -0.40 -13.95
CA PHE A 268 13.00 -1.55 -13.31
C PHE A 268 14.00 -2.69 -13.05
N VAL A 269 14.77 -3.11 -14.06
CA VAL A 269 15.79 -4.16 -13.90
C VAL A 269 16.82 -3.78 -12.83
N HIS A 270 17.22 -2.51 -12.75
CA HIS A 270 18.12 -2.03 -11.71
C HIS A 270 17.52 -2.26 -10.32
N THR A 271 16.32 -1.77 -10.04
CA THR A 271 15.73 -1.86 -8.70
C THR A 271 15.27 -3.26 -8.31
N THR A 272 14.79 -4.07 -9.25
CA THR A 272 14.26 -5.41 -8.96
C THR A 272 15.29 -6.52 -9.03
N TYR A 273 16.43 -6.30 -9.69
CA TYR A 273 17.42 -7.35 -9.93
C TYR A 273 18.85 -6.88 -9.77
N SER A 274 19.37 -6.05 -10.68
CA SER A 274 20.81 -5.77 -10.77
C SER A 274 21.37 -5.17 -9.49
N ASN A 275 20.63 -4.25 -8.85
CA ASN A 275 21.11 -3.60 -7.65
C ASN A 275 21.36 -4.58 -6.51
N ALA A 276 20.46 -5.56 -6.30
CA ALA A 276 20.59 -6.52 -5.21
C ALA A 276 21.70 -7.56 -5.44
N HIS A 277 22.06 -7.81 -6.71
CA HIS A 277 23.10 -8.78 -7.08
C HIS A 277 24.49 -8.16 -7.24
N LEU A 278 24.56 -6.87 -7.61
CA LEU A 278 25.81 -6.17 -7.91
C LEU A 278 26.29 -5.27 -6.76
N HIS A 279 25.47 -5.06 -5.73
CA HIS A 279 25.79 -4.18 -4.62
C HIS A 279 25.46 -4.82 -3.27
N ALA A 280 26.28 -4.51 -2.27
CA ALA A 280 25.94 -4.84 -0.89
C ALA A 280 24.73 -4.00 -0.43
N MET A 281 23.80 -4.65 0.27
CA MET A 281 22.64 -3.97 0.86
C MET A 281 23.06 -3.05 2.01
N GLN A 282 22.66 -1.78 1.93
CA GLN A 282 22.84 -0.80 3.00
C GLN A 282 21.68 -0.82 3.99
N ARG A 283 21.99 -0.80 5.28
CA ARG A 283 21.04 -0.62 6.37
C ARG A 283 20.87 0.88 6.61
N ILE A 284 19.68 1.39 6.31
CA ILE A 284 19.34 2.80 6.45
C ILE A 284 18.48 2.96 7.70
N GLY A 285 18.97 3.72 8.68
CA GLY A 285 18.18 4.13 9.83
C GLY A 285 17.31 5.33 9.49
N VAL A 286 15.99 5.18 9.62
CA VAL A 286 15.03 6.29 9.58
C VAL A 286 14.79 6.72 11.02
N PRO A 287 15.16 7.96 11.42
CA PRO A 287 14.96 8.42 12.79
C PRO A 287 13.49 8.40 13.17
N VAL A 288 13.16 7.82 14.33
CA VAL A 288 11.80 7.82 14.88
C VAL A 288 11.81 8.27 16.33
N ALA A 289 10.83 9.10 16.67
CA ALA A 289 10.58 9.62 18.01
C ALA A 289 9.06 9.79 18.19
N ALA A 290 8.62 10.02 19.43
CA ALA A 290 7.22 10.28 19.72
C ALA A 290 6.70 11.47 18.90
N GLY A 291 5.52 11.34 18.29
CA GLY A 291 4.93 12.34 17.41
C GLY A 291 5.47 12.34 15.98
N VAL A 292 6.29 11.36 15.60
CA VAL A 292 6.72 11.20 14.20
C VAL A 292 5.50 11.07 13.28
N ASP A 293 5.53 11.77 12.15
CA ASP A 293 4.53 11.65 11.10
C ASP A 293 4.57 10.26 10.48
N GLU A 294 3.54 9.45 10.73
CA GLU A 294 3.49 8.08 10.24
C GLU A 294 3.40 7.98 8.71
N ILE A 295 2.79 8.95 8.03
CA ILE A 295 2.70 8.98 6.56
C ILE A 295 4.09 9.26 5.98
N ALA A 296 4.78 10.29 6.50
CA ALA A 296 6.14 10.63 6.07
C ALA A 296 7.12 9.49 6.34
N LEU A 297 7.01 8.85 7.51
CA LEU A 297 7.77 7.67 7.89
C LEU A 297 7.52 6.52 6.92
N ALA A 298 6.26 6.20 6.63
CA ALA A 298 5.89 5.11 5.73
C ALA A 298 6.45 5.34 4.32
N LEU A 299 6.21 6.51 3.73
CA LEU A 299 6.71 6.86 2.39
C LEU A 299 8.23 6.77 2.30
N THR A 300 8.95 7.26 3.32
CA THR A 300 10.41 7.26 3.35
C THR A 300 10.97 5.85 3.51
N ALA A 301 10.50 5.11 4.51
CA ALA A 301 11.00 3.77 4.79
C ALA A 301 10.71 2.80 3.64
N ASP A 302 9.53 2.92 3.03
CA ASP A 302 9.14 2.15 1.87
C ASP A 302 10.02 2.47 0.64
N ALA A 303 10.14 3.75 0.27
CA ALA A 303 10.96 4.19 -0.86
C ALA A 303 12.42 3.72 -0.78
N TYR A 304 13.06 3.88 0.39
CA TYR A 304 14.44 3.43 0.58
C TYR A 304 14.60 1.92 0.53
N SER A 305 13.56 1.17 0.90
CA SER A 305 13.58 -0.30 0.89
C SER A 305 13.29 -0.91 -0.48
N ARG A 306 12.76 -0.12 -1.43
CA ARG A 306 12.51 -0.54 -2.83
C ARG A 306 13.67 -0.23 -3.79
N THR A 307 14.79 0.27 -3.29
CA THR A 307 15.95 0.62 -4.12
C THR A 307 16.69 -0.58 -4.71
N GLY A 308 16.49 -1.77 -4.13
CA GLY A 308 17.37 -2.92 -4.37
C GLY A 308 18.79 -2.71 -3.84
N ARG A 309 19.05 -1.63 -3.09
CA ARG A 309 20.36 -1.27 -2.53
C ARG A 309 20.33 -0.99 -1.03
N SER A 310 19.15 -0.86 -0.45
CA SER A 310 18.99 -0.66 0.98
C SER A 310 17.77 -1.32 1.57
N HIS A 311 17.83 -1.52 2.89
CA HIS A 311 16.70 -1.79 3.76
C HIS A 311 16.59 -0.66 4.78
N ALA A 312 15.39 -0.08 4.91
CA ALA A 312 15.10 0.91 5.92
C ALA A 312 14.71 0.24 7.24
N TYR A 313 15.16 0.82 8.35
CA TYR A 313 14.87 0.40 9.71
C TYR A 313 14.43 1.60 10.54
N ALA A 314 13.37 1.46 11.34
CA ALA A 314 13.05 2.45 12.36
C ALA A 314 14.18 2.50 13.40
N LEU A 315 14.84 3.64 13.50
CA LEU A 315 15.94 3.89 14.43
C LEU A 315 15.47 4.82 15.55
N SER A 316 15.40 4.30 16.76
CA SER A 316 14.95 5.01 17.97
C SER A 316 16.08 5.14 19.00
N ALA A 317 15.91 6.06 19.95
CA ALA A 317 16.79 6.17 21.12
C ALA A 317 16.66 4.97 22.09
N SER A 318 15.55 4.23 22.04
CA SER A 318 15.33 3.03 22.87
C SER A 318 14.50 1.98 22.14
N ALA A 319 14.41 0.78 22.72
CA ALA A 319 13.56 -0.30 22.19
C ALA A 319 12.07 -0.15 22.57
N ALA A 320 11.70 0.89 23.33
CA ALA A 320 10.32 1.11 23.73
C ALA A 320 9.43 1.44 22.52
N PRO A 321 8.15 1.01 22.51
CA PRO A 321 7.19 1.42 21.50
C PRO A 321 7.10 2.95 21.38
N VAL A 322 6.92 3.44 20.15
CA VAL A 322 6.84 4.87 19.82
C VAL A 322 5.45 5.20 19.32
N GLN A 323 4.78 6.17 19.96
CA GLN A 323 3.53 6.71 19.45
C GLN A 323 3.81 7.72 18.34
N THR A 324 3.27 7.45 17.17
CA THR A 324 3.28 8.37 16.01
C THR A 324 2.31 9.54 16.22
N ARG A 325 2.33 10.53 15.31
CA ARG A 325 1.56 11.77 15.42
C ARG A 325 0.08 11.53 15.69
N HIS A 326 -0.55 10.58 14.98
CA HIS A 326 -1.98 10.31 15.15
C HIS A 326 -2.31 9.02 15.91
N GLY A 327 -1.32 8.47 16.63
CA GLY A 327 -1.55 7.43 17.65
C GLY A 327 -1.29 5.99 17.22
N LEU A 328 -0.66 5.77 16.05
CA LEU A 328 -0.15 4.45 15.68
C LEU A 328 1.02 4.07 16.59
N THR A 329 1.04 2.82 17.06
CA THR A 329 2.13 2.29 17.87
C THR A 329 3.19 1.62 16.99
N LEU A 330 4.32 2.30 16.81
CA LEU A 330 5.49 1.78 16.08
C LEU A 330 6.39 0.98 17.02
N LEU A 331 6.87 -0.18 16.58
CA LEU A 331 7.90 -0.94 17.28
C LEU A 331 9.27 -0.70 16.61
N PRO A 332 10.24 -0.05 17.28
CA PRO A 332 11.53 0.24 16.66
C PRO A 332 12.29 -1.03 16.26
N ASP A 333 12.92 -1.00 15.09
CA ASP A 333 13.75 -2.10 14.59
C ASP A 333 15.15 -2.08 15.20
N ARG A 334 15.66 -0.87 15.45
CA ARG A 334 17.04 -0.60 15.84
C ARG A 334 17.09 0.49 16.89
N VAL A 335 18.08 0.38 17.78
CA VAL A 335 18.38 1.35 18.82
C VAL A 335 19.71 2.02 18.53
N VAL A 336 19.78 3.35 18.67
CA VAL A 336 21.02 4.11 18.52
C VAL A 336 22.08 3.56 19.49
N GLY A 337 23.27 3.23 18.97
CA GLY A 337 24.35 2.62 19.75
C GLY A 337 24.11 1.15 20.16
N GLY A 338 23.03 0.53 19.68
CA GLY A 338 22.71 -0.87 19.96
C GLY A 338 23.55 -1.88 19.15
N ALA A 339 23.36 -3.16 19.44
CA ALA A 339 24.14 -4.28 18.87
C ALA A 339 24.03 -4.45 17.35
N ASN A 340 22.99 -3.87 16.72
CA ASN A 340 22.75 -3.94 15.29
C ASN A 340 22.84 -2.54 14.67
N PRO A 341 24.05 -2.03 14.35
CA PRO A 341 24.20 -0.69 13.80
C PRO A 341 23.61 -0.60 12.37
N VAL A 342 23.21 0.61 12.01
CA VAL A 342 22.86 0.98 10.63
C VAL A 342 24.08 1.58 9.94
N ASP A 343 24.17 1.44 8.62
CA ASP A 343 25.30 1.99 7.85
C ASP A 343 25.20 3.51 7.73
N ARG A 344 23.96 4.03 7.67
CA ARG A 344 23.66 5.46 7.54
C ARG A 344 22.35 5.79 8.23
N VAL A 345 22.25 7.01 8.74
CA VAL A 345 21.03 7.58 9.32
C VAL A 345 20.52 8.66 8.38
N LEU A 346 19.23 8.66 8.07
CA LEU A 346 18.59 9.74 7.30
C LEU A 346 18.40 10.99 8.18
N PRO A 347 18.21 12.17 7.59
CA PRO A 347 17.77 13.35 8.34
C PRO A 347 16.45 13.07 9.07
N ALA A 348 16.26 13.73 10.21
CA ALA A 348 14.96 13.74 10.87
C ALA A 348 13.93 14.48 10.00
N PHE A 349 12.65 14.11 10.14
CA PHE A 349 11.56 14.77 9.43
C PHE A 349 11.40 16.23 9.88
N ASP A 350 11.15 17.11 8.92
CA ASP A 350 10.82 18.51 9.16
C ASP A 350 9.29 18.73 9.02
N ALA A 351 8.87 20.00 8.91
CA ALA A 351 7.46 20.37 8.74
C ALA A 351 6.93 20.20 7.31
N THR A 352 7.65 19.49 6.43
CA THR A 352 7.21 19.22 5.06
C THR A 352 5.88 18.46 5.08
N PRO A 353 4.88 18.88 4.28
CA PRO A 353 3.61 18.15 4.15
C PRO A 353 3.84 16.69 3.78
N SER A 354 3.12 15.77 4.41
CA SER A 354 3.45 14.34 4.38
C SER A 354 3.49 13.77 2.96
N ALA A 355 2.62 14.23 2.04
CA ALA A 355 2.61 13.77 0.64
C ALA A 355 3.87 14.16 -0.15
N ARG A 356 4.57 15.22 0.28
CA ARG A 356 5.83 15.69 -0.33
C ARG A 356 7.06 14.93 0.17
N MET A 357 6.90 14.09 1.19
CA MET A 357 8.01 13.29 1.71
C MET A 357 8.54 12.29 0.68
N LEU A 358 7.69 11.80 -0.22
CA LEU A 358 8.15 10.92 -1.30
C LEU A 358 9.09 11.66 -2.27
N ASP A 359 8.82 12.92 -2.60
CA ASP A 359 9.73 13.75 -3.43
C ASP A 359 11.11 13.88 -2.77
N GLN A 360 11.14 14.14 -1.47
CA GLN A 360 12.39 14.24 -0.69
C GLN A 360 13.14 12.90 -0.62
N ALA A 361 12.43 11.80 -0.37
CA ALA A 361 13.02 10.47 -0.34
C ALA A 361 13.62 10.11 -1.70
N LEU A 362 12.92 10.37 -2.81
CA LEU A 362 13.39 10.12 -4.16
C LEU A 362 14.60 11.00 -4.52
N ALA A 363 14.63 12.26 -4.10
CA ALA A 363 15.80 13.12 -4.27
C ALA A 363 17.02 12.58 -3.51
N GLY A 364 16.83 12.15 -2.25
CA GLY A 364 17.88 11.54 -1.45
C GLY A 364 18.38 10.21 -2.03
N ILE A 365 17.49 9.39 -2.58
CA ILE A 365 17.83 8.15 -3.31
C ILE A 365 18.61 8.49 -4.58
N ALA A 366 18.20 9.50 -5.34
CA ALA A 366 18.86 9.90 -6.59
C ALA A 366 20.30 10.37 -6.33
N GLN A 367 20.51 11.17 -5.28
CA GLN A 367 21.83 11.62 -4.86
C GLN A 367 22.73 10.45 -4.45
N ARG A 368 22.16 9.45 -3.78
CA ARG A 368 22.92 8.36 -3.15
C ARG A 368 23.19 7.17 -4.07
N TYR A 369 22.18 6.75 -4.81
CA TYR A 369 22.17 5.51 -5.60
C TYR A 369 21.99 5.78 -7.09
N GLY A 370 22.01 7.05 -7.49
CA GLY A 370 21.81 7.47 -8.86
C GLY A 370 20.33 7.64 -9.23
N ARG A 371 20.08 8.57 -10.15
CA ARG A 371 18.74 8.92 -10.62
C ARG A 371 17.98 7.74 -11.23
N SER A 372 18.66 6.78 -11.86
CA SER A 372 18.02 5.58 -12.38
C SER A 372 17.40 4.71 -11.28
N THR A 373 18.02 4.63 -10.11
CA THR A 373 17.49 3.87 -8.96
C THR A 373 16.26 4.59 -8.41
N ALA A 374 16.33 5.91 -8.22
CA ALA A 374 15.19 6.71 -7.78
C ALA A 374 14.01 6.61 -8.76
N TYR A 375 14.29 6.67 -10.07
CA TYR A 375 13.25 6.51 -11.08
C TYR A 375 12.62 5.11 -11.03
N GLY A 376 13.41 4.05 -10.79
CA GLY A 376 12.87 2.70 -10.57
C GLY A 376 11.93 2.62 -9.36
N VAL A 377 12.28 3.26 -8.25
CA VAL A 377 11.40 3.37 -7.06
C VAL A 377 10.11 4.13 -7.40
N ALA A 378 10.21 5.25 -8.12
CA ALA A 378 9.03 6.02 -8.51
C ALA A 378 8.07 5.24 -9.43
N LEU A 379 8.61 4.39 -10.31
CA LEU A 379 7.79 3.49 -11.15
C LEU A 379 7.03 2.47 -10.29
N ASP A 380 7.68 1.88 -9.30
CA ASP A 380 7.06 0.91 -8.39
C ASP A 380 5.95 1.56 -7.54
N PHE A 381 6.12 2.83 -7.16
CA PHE A 381 5.09 3.60 -6.46
C PHE A 381 3.92 4.07 -7.34
N GLU A 382 4.01 3.90 -8.67
CA GLU A 382 3.14 4.58 -9.65
C GLU A 382 3.17 6.11 -9.51
N TYR A 383 4.31 6.69 -9.13
CA TYR A 383 4.41 8.11 -8.79
C TYR A 383 4.81 9.00 -9.99
N PRO A 384 3.92 9.87 -10.50
CA PRO A 384 4.20 10.68 -11.70
C PRO A 384 5.11 11.89 -11.46
N GLY A 385 5.37 12.24 -10.19
CA GLY A 385 6.15 13.42 -9.79
C GLY A 385 7.64 13.30 -10.08
N PHE A 386 8.17 12.08 -10.29
CA PHE A 386 9.58 11.85 -10.56
C PHE A 386 9.78 11.23 -11.95
N ARG A 387 10.38 12.01 -12.85
CA ARG A 387 10.63 11.60 -14.25
C ARG A 387 12.10 11.20 -14.46
N LYS A 388 12.37 10.50 -15.56
CA LYS A 388 13.72 10.01 -15.93
C LYS A 388 14.77 11.11 -15.95
#